data_AF-A0A7C3SWS8-F1
#
_entry.id   AF-A0A7C3SWS8-F1
#
_cell.length_a   1.000
_cell.length_b   1.000
_cell.length_c   1.000
_cell.angle_alpha   90.00
_cell.angle_beta   90.00
_cell.angle_gamma   90.00
#
_symmetry.space_group_name_H-M   'P 1'
#
loop_
_entity.id
_entity.type
_entity.pdbx_description
1 polymer ?
#
loop_
_entity_poly.entity_id
_entity_poly.type
_entity_poly.pdbx_seq_one_letter_code
_entity_poly.pdbx_strand_id
1 'polypeptide(L)'
;MKKLMKKTMPIIIALFLIIGFSGCICKPIQEGELTLLSTQFGYKVEGPLGFEGTITKESVDMEEWNFSGKFVFPNQLCFYLGKTVSIAESYPEQIEIRLYTISSLIGQILLPRDKEVPVQCKIKASNDARFRVIFY
;
A
#
# COMPACT_ATOMS: atom_id res chain seq x y z
N MET A 1 -40.96 -14.41 -58.87
CA MET A 1 -39.54 -14.07 -58.58
C MET A 1 -39.48 -13.18 -57.35
N LYS A 2 -38.64 -13.55 -56.35
CA LYS A 2 -38.07 -12.71 -55.27
C LYS A 2 -39.07 -12.15 -54.23
N LYS A 3 -38.85 -12.17 -52.91
CA LYS A 3 -37.70 -12.55 -52.07
C LYS A 3 -38.21 -12.72 -50.63
N LEU A 4 -37.80 -13.79 -49.94
CA LEU A 4 -37.80 -13.89 -48.48
C LEU A 4 -36.95 -12.75 -47.88
N MET A 5 -37.40 -12.12 -46.79
CA MET A 5 -36.48 -11.55 -45.80
C MET A 5 -36.89 -11.96 -44.38
N LYS A 6 -36.00 -12.76 -43.81
CA LYS A 6 -36.02 -13.43 -42.51
C LYS A 6 -35.68 -12.39 -41.43
N LYS A 7 -36.56 -12.22 -40.44
CA LYS A 7 -36.39 -11.31 -39.29
C LYS A 7 -35.56 -12.02 -38.20
N THR A 8 -34.24 -11.97 -38.33
CA THR A 8 -33.25 -12.26 -37.27
C THR A 8 -32.58 -10.93 -36.97
N MET A 9 -32.63 -10.30 -35.80
CA MET A 9 -32.05 -10.71 -34.52
C MET A 9 -32.19 -9.49 -33.59
N PRO A 10 -32.61 -9.64 -32.32
CA PRO A 10 -32.19 -8.72 -31.27
C PRO A 10 -31.71 -9.52 -30.06
N ILE A 11 -30.70 -10.38 -30.23
CA ILE A 11 -30.17 -11.21 -29.12
C ILE A 11 -28.66 -11.01 -28.91
N ILE A 12 -27.96 -10.31 -29.80
CA ILE A 12 -26.48 -10.15 -29.69
C ILE A 12 -26.05 -8.95 -28.84
N ILE A 13 -26.92 -7.98 -28.55
CA ILE A 13 -26.52 -6.77 -27.82
C ILE A 13 -26.47 -7.00 -26.28
N ALA A 14 -27.12 -8.04 -25.76
CA ALA A 14 -27.10 -8.34 -24.32
C ALA A 14 -25.78 -8.99 -23.85
N LEU A 15 -24.96 -9.56 -24.75
CA LEU A 15 -23.74 -10.28 -24.35
C LEU A 15 -22.50 -9.38 -24.24
N PHE A 16 -22.54 -8.16 -24.80
CA PHE A 16 -21.39 -7.24 -24.77
C PHE A 16 -21.33 -6.33 -23.53
N LEU A 17 -22.35 -6.35 -22.66
CA LEU A 17 -22.36 -5.56 -21.43
C LEU A 17 -21.60 -6.22 -20.26
N ILE A 18 -21.10 -7.45 -20.42
CA ILE A 18 -20.44 -8.20 -19.34
C ILE A 18 -18.90 -8.04 -19.35
N ILE A 19 -18.31 -7.45 -20.39
CA ILE A 19 -16.83 -7.37 -20.53
C ILE A 19 -16.27 -6.04 -19.96
N GLY A 20 -17.10 -5.24 -19.28
CA GLY A 20 -16.81 -3.83 -19.02
C GLY A 20 -16.30 -3.45 -17.63
N PHE A 21 -15.90 -4.35 -16.72
CA PHE A 21 -15.35 -3.93 -15.42
C PHE A 21 -14.32 -4.91 -14.86
N SER A 22 -13.26 -5.22 -15.60
CA SER A 22 -11.96 -5.51 -14.98
C SER A 22 -11.29 -4.19 -14.58
N GLY A 23 -12.04 -3.35 -13.85
CA GLY A 23 -11.49 -2.20 -13.17
C GLY A 23 -10.62 -2.73 -12.06
N CYS A 24 -9.29 -2.74 -12.28
CA CYS A 24 -8.36 -2.78 -11.17
C CYS A 24 -8.75 -1.58 -10.29
N ILE A 25 -9.41 -1.82 -9.16
CA ILE A 25 -9.72 -0.78 -8.17
C ILE A 25 -8.36 -0.44 -7.57
N CYS A 26 -7.61 0.44 -8.24
CA CYS A 26 -6.44 1.07 -7.66
C CYS A 26 -6.95 1.82 -6.44
N LYS A 27 -6.70 1.27 -5.25
CA LYS A 27 -6.93 2.00 -4.01
C LYS A 27 -6.16 3.32 -4.11
N PRO A 28 -6.72 4.43 -3.64
CA PRO A 28 -6.00 5.69 -3.64
C PRO A 28 -4.72 5.51 -2.82
N ILE A 29 -3.63 6.08 -3.34
CA ILE A 29 -2.35 6.18 -2.65
C ILE A 29 -2.60 6.90 -1.31
N GLN A 30 -2.16 6.30 -0.21
CA GLN A 30 -2.35 6.85 1.13
C GLN A 30 -1.00 7.20 1.76
N GLU A 31 -0.92 8.35 2.40
CA GLU A 31 0.25 8.76 3.18
C GLU A 31 0.02 8.40 4.65
N GLY A 32 1.04 7.80 5.27
CA GLY A 32 1.04 7.46 6.69
C GLY A 32 1.17 8.68 7.58
N GLU A 33 0.58 8.60 8.76
CA GLU A 33 0.73 9.61 9.79
C GLU A 33 2.05 9.40 10.54
N LEU A 34 2.82 10.47 10.68
CA LEU A 34 4.09 10.48 11.42
C LEU A 34 3.93 11.31 12.69
N THR A 35 4.11 10.68 13.84
CA THR A 35 4.08 11.35 15.14
C THR A 35 5.44 11.25 15.82
N LEU A 36 5.98 12.35 16.32
CA LEU A 36 7.27 12.35 17.02
C LEU A 36 7.22 11.47 18.27
N LEU A 37 8.25 10.66 18.49
CA LEU A 37 8.38 9.84 19.69
C LEU A 37 9.02 10.65 20.82
N SER A 38 8.49 10.52 22.04
CA SER A 38 8.99 11.23 23.21
C SER A 38 10.19 10.56 23.89
N THR A 39 10.39 9.26 23.67
CA THR A 39 11.39 8.44 24.39
C THR A 39 12.60 8.06 23.55
N GLN A 40 12.57 8.29 22.24
CA GLN A 40 13.65 7.92 21.31
C GLN A 40 13.69 8.86 20.11
N PHE A 41 14.85 8.98 19.46
CA PHE A 41 14.97 9.75 18.23
C PHE A 41 14.21 9.06 17.10
N GLY A 42 13.08 9.64 16.70
CA GLY A 42 12.30 9.08 15.62
C GLY A 42 10.81 9.41 15.65
N TYR A 43 10.09 8.69 14.81
CA TYR A 43 8.66 8.86 14.58
C TYR A 43 7.94 7.53 14.75
N LYS A 44 6.74 7.57 15.34
CA LYS A 44 5.71 6.54 15.15
C LYS A 44 5.13 6.71 13.76
N VAL A 45 4.83 5.60 13.10
CA VAL A 45 4.19 5.55 11.79
C VAL A 45 2.87 4.80 11.94
N GLU A 46 1.79 5.42 11.51
CA GLU A 46 0.48 4.78 11.40
C GLU A 46 -0.03 4.86 9.97
N GLY A 47 -0.76 3.83 9.54
CA GLY A 47 -1.23 3.75 8.16
C GLY A 47 -2.40 2.78 7.96
N PRO A 48 -2.86 2.63 6.70
CA PRO A 48 -3.98 1.75 6.37
C PRO A 48 -3.68 0.29 6.70
N LEU A 49 -4.74 -0.52 6.75
CA LEU A 49 -4.68 -1.95 7.06
C LEU A 49 -4.04 -2.24 8.43
N GLY A 50 -4.34 -1.37 9.40
CA GLY A 50 -3.83 -1.47 10.77
C GLY A 50 -2.32 -1.41 10.84
N PHE A 51 -1.66 -0.68 9.93
CA PHE A 51 -0.21 -0.58 9.94
C PHE A 51 0.25 0.25 11.13
N GLU A 52 1.14 -0.33 11.93
CA GLU A 52 1.80 0.35 13.04
C GLU A 52 3.31 0.10 12.95
N GLY A 53 4.09 1.16 13.05
CA GLY A 53 5.54 1.07 12.99
C GLY A 53 6.25 2.28 13.57
N THR A 54 7.56 2.30 13.38
CA THR A 54 8.47 3.33 13.84
C THR A 54 9.60 3.55 12.83
N ILE A 55 10.05 4.79 12.71
CA ILE A 55 11.31 5.18 12.07
C ILE A 55 12.18 5.73 13.18
N THR A 56 13.19 4.98 13.63
CA THR A 56 13.96 5.33 14.81
C THR A 56 15.45 5.26 14.57
N LYS A 57 16.19 5.93 15.44
CA LYS A 57 17.63 5.92 15.47
C LYS A 57 18.07 5.76 16.91
N GLU A 58 19.01 4.86 17.16
CA GLU A 58 19.45 4.57 18.53
C GLU A 58 20.25 5.75 19.12
N SER A 59 21.04 6.44 18.28
CA SER A 59 21.75 7.67 18.66
C SER A 59 22.02 8.57 17.45
N VAL A 60 22.32 9.84 17.72
CA VAL A 60 22.60 10.87 16.70
C VAL A 60 23.86 10.55 15.89
N ASP A 61 24.79 9.77 16.46
CA ASP A 61 26.08 9.41 15.87
C ASP A 61 26.00 8.24 14.90
N MET A 62 24.88 7.52 14.85
CA MET A 62 24.70 6.45 13.87
C MET A 62 24.45 7.04 12.48
N GLU A 63 24.73 6.29 11.42
CA GLU A 63 24.38 6.70 10.05
C GLU A 63 23.01 6.15 9.62
N GLU A 64 22.55 5.08 10.27
CA GLU A 64 21.39 4.31 9.84
C GLU A 64 20.17 4.61 10.71
N TRP A 65 19.05 4.87 10.04
CA TRP A 65 17.72 4.85 10.59
C TRP A 65 17.12 3.45 10.46
N ASN A 66 16.44 2.98 11.49
CA ASN A 66 15.71 1.73 11.51
C ASN A 66 14.22 1.99 11.25
N PHE A 67 13.70 1.50 10.13
CA PHE A 67 12.26 1.41 9.90
C PHE A 67 11.78 0.02 10.28
N SER A 68 10.80 -0.06 11.18
CA SER A 68 10.21 -1.31 11.65
C SER A 68 8.71 -1.13 11.84
N GLY A 69 7.91 -2.12 11.46
CA GLY A 69 6.47 -2.09 11.69
C GLY A 69 5.82 -3.40 11.34
N LYS A 70 4.49 -3.42 11.41
CA LYS A 70 3.68 -4.56 11.02
C LYS A 70 2.36 -4.10 10.43
N PHE A 71 1.87 -4.85 9.44
CA PHE A 71 0.48 -4.80 9.02
C PHE A 71 -0.35 -5.74 9.90
N VAL A 72 -1.57 -5.33 10.23
CA VAL A 72 -2.59 -6.19 10.84
C VAL A 72 -3.68 -6.41 9.80
N PHE A 73 -3.47 -7.40 8.94
CA PHE A 73 -4.40 -7.66 7.85
C PHE A 73 -5.70 -8.27 8.36
N PRO A 74 -6.87 -7.75 7.94
CA PRO A 74 -8.16 -8.19 8.47
C PRO A 74 -8.53 -9.62 8.01
N ASN A 75 -7.89 -10.15 6.97
CA ASN A 75 -8.15 -11.50 6.46
C ASN A 75 -6.94 -12.06 5.68
N GLN A 76 -7.05 -13.33 5.29
CA GLN A 76 -6.00 -14.07 4.57
C GLN A 76 -5.77 -13.63 3.12
N LEU A 77 -6.66 -12.81 2.55
CA LEU A 77 -6.58 -12.36 1.16
C LEU A 77 -6.02 -10.94 1.02
N CYS A 78 -5.43 -10.40 2.09
CA CYS A 78 -4.54 -9.26 2.07
C CYS A 78 -3.08 -9.74 2.09
N PHE A 79 -2.27 -9.23 1.17
CA PHE A 79 -0.88 -9.62 1.01
C PHE A 79 0.03 -8.40 0.97
N TYR A 80 1.16 -8.50 1.64
CA TYR A 80 2.26 -7.55 1.53
C TYR A 80 3.18 -8.03 0.41
N LEU A 81 3.41 -7.15 -0.57
CA LEU A 81 4.21 -7.45 -1.77
C LEU A 81 5.66 -7.03 -1.61
N GLY A 82 5.93 -6.10 -0.68
CA GLY A 82 7.27 -5.60 -0.43
C GLY A 82 7.30 -4.09 -0.25
N LYS A 83 8.51 -3.55 -0.28
CA LYS A 83 8.76 -2.12 -0.09
C LYS A 83 9.86 -1.60 -0.99
N THR A 84 9.83 -0.32 -1.25
CA THR A 84 10.94 0.42 -1.84
C THR A 84 11.26 1.64 -0.97
N VAL A 85 12.53 2.05 -0.97
CA VAL A 85 12.99 3.26 -0.30
C VAL A 85 13.69 4.11 -1.35
N SER A 86 13.24 5.34 -1.52
CA SER A 86 13.86 6.33 -2.39
C SER A 86 14.35 7.50 -1.57
N ILE A 87 15.55 7.99 -1.89
CA ILE A 87 16.19 9.12 -1.23
C ILE A 87 16.42 10.18 -2.31
N ALA A 88 15.87 11.38 -2.11
CA ALA A 88 16.14 12.51 -2.98
C ALA A 88 17.40 13.24 -2.52
N GLU A 89 18.29 13.55 -3.47
CA GLU A 89 19.54 14.31 -3.25
C GLU A 89 19.27 15.82 -3.06
N SER A 90 18.43 16.15 -2.09
CA SER A 90 18.17 17.53 -1.65
C SER A 90 18.61 17.72 -0.20
N TYR A 91 18.80 18.96 0.25
CA TYR A 91 19.03 19.27 1.66
C TYR A 91 17.87 20.07 2.27
N PRO A 92 17.20 19.58 3.33
CA PRO A 92 17.39 18.26 3.93
C PRO A 92 16.96 17.12 3.00
N GLU A 93 17.56 15.94 3.19
CA GLU A 93 17.26 14.73 2.42
C GLU A 93 15.78 14.36 2.55
N GLN A 94 15.13 14.04 1.44
CA GLN A 94 13.75 13.57 1.45
C GLN A 94 13.74 12.05 1.24
N ILE A 95 13.16 11.32 2.19
CA ILE A 95 13.09 9.87 2.20
C ILE A 95 11.65 9.46 2.03
N GLU A 96 11.37 8.70 0.99
CA GLU A 96 10.05 8.13 0.75
C GLU A 96 10.13 6.60 0.85
N ILE A 97 9.38 6.05 1.81
CA ILE A 97 9.24 4.62 2.04
C ILE A 97 7.91 4.20 1.44
N ARG A 98 7.93 3.40 0.38
CA ARG A 98 6.72 2.89 -0.27
C ARG A 98 6.46 1.46 0.16
N LEU A 99 5.26 1.20 0.66
CA LEU A 99 4.80 -0.14 1.04
C LEU A 99 3.72 -0.59 0.08
N TYR A 100 3.87 -1.80 -0.47
CA TYR A 100 2.98 -2.34 -1.48
C TYR A 100 2.13 -3.46 -0.89
N THR A 101 0.82 -3.29 -0.96
CA THR A 101 -0.15 -4.27 -0.52
C THR A 101 -1.15 -4.58 -1.63
N ILE A 102 -1.73 -5.78 -1.58
CA ILE A 102 -2.87 -6.13 -2.43
C ILE A 102 -3.94 -6.77 -1.57
N SER A 103 -5.20 -6.49 -1.87
CA SER A 103 -6.34 -7.10 -1.20
C SER A 103 -7.27 -7.68 -2.25
N SER A 104 -7.62 -8.95 -2.13
CA SER A 104 -8.67 -9.54 -2.98
C SER A 104 -10.03 -9.00 -2.56
N LEU A 105 -10.88 -8.67 -3.55
CA LEU A 105 -12.28 -8.29 -3.30
C LEU A 105 -13.08 -9.44 -2.66
N ILE A 106 -12.70 -10.69 -2.90
CA ILE A 106 -13.32 -11.88 -2.29
C ILE A 106 -13.08 -11.90 -0.76
N GLY A 107 -12.02 -11.24 -0.28
CA GLY A 107 -11.68 -11.17 1.15
C GLY A 107 -12.72 -10.46 2.01
N GLN A 108 -13.59 -9.63 1.41
CA GLN A 108 -14.67 -8.95 2.14
C GLN A 108 -15.78 -9.91 2.60
N ILE A 109 -15.86 -11.10 2.02
CA ILE A 109 -16.88 -12.12 2.31
C ILE A 109 -16.33 -13.15 3.32
N LEU A 110 -15.02 -13.15 3.57
CA LEU A 110 -14.39 -14.06 4.51
C LEU A 110 -14.52 -13.54 5.95
N LEU A 111 -14.63 -14.48 6.90
CA LEU A 111 -14.57 -14.15 8.32
C LEU A 111 -13.24 -13.43 8.64
N PRO A 112 -13.26 -12.39 9.49
CA PRO A 112 -12.05 -11.73 9.93
C PRO A 112 -11.06 -12.73 10.52
N ARG A 113 -9.81 -12.65 10.07
CA ARG A 113 -8.69 -13.40 10.64
C ARG A 113 -7.46 -12.53 10.59
N ASP A 114 -7.16 -11.92 11.73
CA ASP A 114 -6.01 -11.04 11.86
C ASP A 114 -4.73 -11.81 11.55
N LYS A 115 -3.96 -11.26 10.61
CA LYS A 115 -2.66 -11.76 10.22
C LYS A 115 -1.65 -10.64 10.35
N GLU A 116 -0.72 -10.79 11.28
CA GLU A 116 0.40 -9.87 11.42
C GLU A 116 1.46 -10.15 10.35
N VAL A 117 1.91 -9.10 9.66
CA VAL A 117 2.99 -9.20 8.67
C VAL A 117 4.05 -8.14 8.98
N PRO A 118 5.25 -8.54 9.46
CA PRO A 118 6.29 -7.60 9.83
C PRO A 118 6.97 -6.99 8.61
N VAL A 119 7.44 -5.75 8.77
CA VAL A 119 8.17 -4.97 7.77
C VAL A 119 9.36 -4.30 8.42
N GLN A 120 10.57 -4.54 7.91
CA GLN A 120 11.79 -3.94 8.45
C GLN A 120 12.79 -3.56 7.36
N CYS A 121 13.48 -2.42 7.53
CA CYS A 121 14.68 -2.06 6.78
C CYS A 121 15.52 -1.01 7.50
N LYS A 122 16.79 -0.94 7.09
CA LYS A 122 17.73 0.12 7.47
C LYS A 122 17.81 1.15 6.34
N ILE A 123 17.92 2.41 6.70
CA ILE A 123 17.96 3.54 5.77
C ILE A 123 19.16 4.40 6.16
N LYS A 124 20.14 4.53 5.27
CA LYS A 124 21.27 5.44 5.46
C LYS A 124 20.84 6.85 5.09
N ALA A 125 20.81 7.74 6.08
CA ALA A 125 20.40 9.11 5.87
C ALA A 125 20.86 10.02 7.02
N SER A 126 20.92 11.32 6.70
CA SER A 126 21.20 12.40 7.64
C SER A 126 20.21 12.48 8.80
N ASN A 127 20.61 13.16 9.87
CA ASN A 127 19.75 13.43 11.03
C ASN A 127 18.59 14.38 10.72
N ASP A 128 18.79 15.26 9.73
CA ASP A 128 17.79 16.26 9.32
C ASP A 128 16.80 15.72 8.28
N ALA A 129 16.92 14.44 7.92
CA ALA A 129 16.12 13.83 6.87
C ALA A 129 14.60 13.92 7.17
N ARG A 130 13.83 14.15 6.12
CA ARG A 130 12.37 14.22 6.18
C ARG A 130 11.80 12.93 5.60
N PHE A 131 11.01 12.25 6.42
CA PHE A 131 10.41 10.97 6.06
C PHE A 131 8.99 11.15 5.55
N ARG A 132 8.62 10.32 4.58
CA ARG A 132 7.25 10.08 4.14
C ARG A 132 7.06 8.59 3.97
N VAL A 133 5.91 8.08 4.39
CA VAL A 133 5.56 6.67 4.23
C VAL A 133 4.31 6.58 3.38
N ILE A 134 4.41 5.90 2.24
CA ILE A 134 3.36 5.84 1.23
C ILE A 134 2.88 4.41 1.10
N PHE A 135 1.56 4.22 1.12
CA PHE A 135 0.89 2.93 1.05
C PHE A 135 0.18 2.80 -0.30
N TYR A 136 0.51 1.71 -0.98
CA TYR A 136 -0.08 1.27 -2.25
C TYR A 136 -0.93 0.02 -2.04
#